data_AF-A0AAU9X561-F1
#
_entry.id   AF-A0AAU9X561-F1
#
_cell.length_a   1.000
_cell.length_b   1.000
_cell.length_c   1.000
_cell.angle_alpha   90.00
_cell.angle_beta   90.00
_cell.angle_gamma   90.00
#
_symmetry.space_group_name_H-M   'P 1'
#
loop_
_entity.id
_entity.type
_entity.pdbx_description
1 polymer ?
#
loop_
_entity_poly.entity_id
_entity_poly.type
_entity_poly.pdbx_seq_one_letter_code
_entity_poly.pdbx_strand_id
1 'polypeptide(L)'
;MKKQLSEMMAKLRSLLDEKEKALYKQIDDAMAREKRSLSMNGAEGEQKKRAIFLLDLTLSRKILQSIKEEGLAAIQGNRKAPTLLRELNTAGITPSGNKTATPDANYREAAEVIRALNVPLQFKSMFNPGAVAVGKNGHIAVTDYGNECVWLFNPEGSFLCQIGEDGEGSMECPDGVFFFPDNNIIVSDGPFEGPQSIQMFDITGRFIRSLVEVDDDEDISFSNISVDDNQRILVTCNGTRPCIQVYNAYDKEEYSLEMELGGEHLASPGKAIFFDGKFYVIDSDGSKNKTAIKVFNEKGSLLQTFDEDKHNLGQRDNMGIDITYPIRLALDKSNNTLLAYHGIPREIRILRPDGTQVSSIKTVSGARDIALTIDKKIVATCGEDSILSRSVQMLKFNNN
;
A
#
# COMPACT_ATOMS: atom_id res chain seq x y z
N MET A 1 29.18 -25.47 23.97
CA MET A 1 28.63 -24.26 23.31
C MET A 1 27.33 -24.49 22.55
N LYS A 2 27.28 -25.18 21.39
CA LYS A 2 26.01 -25.38 20.64
C LYS A 2 24.91 -26.08 21.46
N LYS A 3 25.29 -27.09 22.26
CA LYS A 3 24.35 -27.80 23.16
C LYS A 3 23.79 -26.89 24.26
N GLN A 4 24.63 -26.08 24.91
CA GLN A 4 24.21 -25.10 25.93
C GLN A 4 23.35 -23.96 25.35
N LEU A 5 23.65 -23.47 24.15
CA LEU A 5 22.86 -22.45 23.47
C LEU A 5 21.48 -22.99 23.04
N SER A 6 21.45 -24.24 22.56
CA SER A 6 20.21 -24.95 22.24
C SER A 6 19.35 -25.20 23.47
N GLU A 7 19.96 -25.61 24.59
CA GLU A 7 19.27 -25.81 25.87
C GLU A 7 18.73 -24.49 26.42
N MET A 8 19.48 -23.39 26.29
CA MET A 8 19.04 -22.06 26.72
C MET A 8 17.87 -21.54 25.87
N MET A 9 17.94 -21.68 24.54
CA MET A 9 16.87 -21.26 23.63
C MET A 9 15.61 -22.13 23.77
N ALA A 10 15.76 -23.42 24.01
CA ALA A 10 14.63 -24.32 24.29
C ALA A 10 13.96 -23.97 25.63
N LYS A 11 14.76 -23.65 26.66
CA LYS A 11 14.24 -23.21 27.96
C LYS A 11 13.55 -21.85 27.87
N LEU A 12 14.07 -20.92 27.06
CA LEU A 12 13.43 -19.62 26.81
C LEU A 12 12.08 -19.79 26.11
N ARG A 13 12.00 -20.64 25.08
CA ARG A 13 10.75 -20.93 24.37
C ARG A 13 9.71 -21.61 25.26
N SER A 14 10.12 -22.56 26.08
CA SER A 14 9.25 -23.23 27.06
C SER A 14 8.71 -22.26 28.10
N LEU A 15 9.53 -21.33 28.60
CA LEU A 15 9.11 -20.31 29.56
C LEU A 15 8.15 -19.28 28.93
N LEU A 16 8.36 -18.93 27.66
CA LEU A 16 7.45 -18.07 26.90
C LEU A 16 6.09 -18.76 26.70
N ASP A 17 6.08 -20.02 26.30
CA ASP A 17 4.85 -20.79 26.02
C ASP A 17 4.01 -21.05 27.29
N GLU A 18 4.65 -21.32 28.44
CA GLU A 18 3.93 -21.45 29.72
C GLU A 18 3.40 -20.11 30.26
N LYS A 19 4.16 -19.02 30.12
CA LYS A 19 3.69 -17.68 30.51
C LYS A 19 2.55 -17.20 29.60
N GLU A 20 2.60 -17.53 28.30
CA GLU A 20 1.54 -17.23 27.34
C GLU A 20 0.25 -18.00 27.68
N LYS A 21 0.34 -19.30 28.02
CA LYS A 21 -0.83 -20.07 28.48
C LYS A 21 -1.40 -19.57 29.80
N ALA A 22 -0.54 -19.19 30.76
CA ALA A 22 -0.99 -18.60 32.02
C ALA A 22 -1.67 -17.24 31.81
N LEU A 23 -1.23 -16.49 30.80
CA LEU A 23 -1.80 -15.20 30.42
C LEU A 23 -3.16 -15.35 29.76
N TYR A 24 -3.33 -16.24 28.80
CA TYR A 24 -4.64 -16.51 28.21
C TYR A 24 -5.65 -16.93 29.28
N LYS A 25 -5.22 -17.72 30.26
CA LYS A 25 -6.06 -18.08 31.41
C LYS A 25 -6.43 -16.89 32.31
N GLN A 26 -5.50 -15.95 32.54
CA GLN A 26 -5.80 -14.72 33.30
C GLN A 26 -6.73 -13.78 32.55
N ILE A 27 -6.63 -13.72 31.21
CA ILE A 27 -7.54 -12.98 30.34
C ILE A 27 -8.94 -13.61 30.41
N ASP A 28 -9.04 -14.93 30.28
CA ASP A 28 -10.31 -15.65 30.40
C ASP A 28 -10.97 -15.45 31.77
N ASP A 29 -10.19 -15.52 32.86
CA ASP A 29 -10.67 -15.31 34.22
C ASP A 29 -11.09 -13.85 34.46
N ALA A 30 -10.38 -12.87 33.89
CA ALA A 30 -10.73 -11.44 33.96
C ALA A 30 -12.01 -11.15 33.17
N MET A 31 -12.12 -11.68 31.95
CA MET A 31 -13.34 -11.60 31.13
C MET A 31 -14.53 -12.25 31.83
N ALA A 32 -14.33 -13.39 32.51
CA ALA A 32 -15.38 -14.05 33.27
C ALA A 32 -15.83 -13.26 34.51
N ARG A 33 -14.92 -12.55 35.20
CA ARG A 33 -15.24 -11.67 36.34
C ARG A 33 -15.97 -10.41 35.89
N GLU A 34 -15.54 -9.82 34.79
CA GLU A 34 -16.10 -8.58 34.27
C GLU A 34 -17.48 -8.81 33.63
N LYS A 35 -17.67 -9.94 32.93
CA LYS A 35 -18.98 -10.41 32.44
C LYS A 35 -20.01 -10.60 33.56
N ARG A 36 -19.56 -10.99 34.77
CA ARG A 36 -20.41 -11.06 35.99
C ARG A 36 -20.70 -9.68 36.59
N SER A 37 -19.79 -8.70 36.45
CA SER A 37 -20.01 -7.33 36.92
C SER A 37 -20.93 -6.53 35.98
N LEU A 38 -20.82 -6.77 34.67
CA LEU A 38 -21.60 -6.14 33.60
C LEU A 38 -23.01 -6.73 33.43
N SER A 39 -23.30 -7.87 34.07
CA SER A 39 -24.68 -8.36 34.21
C SER A 39 -25.42 -7.73 35.41
N MET A 40 -24.71 -7.04 36.32
CA MET A 40 -25.32 -6.32 37.45
C MET A 40 -25.60 -4.85 37.15
N ASN A 41 -24.85 -4.23 36.24
CA ASN A 41 -25.00 -2.82 35.85
C ASN A 41 -25.32 -2.76 34.35
N GLY A 42 -26.58 -2.48 33.99
CA GLY A 42 -27.10 -2.56 32.63
C GLY A 42 -26.46 -1.59 31.61
N ALA A 43 -25.23 -1.87 31.18
CA ALA A 43 -24.53 -1.14 30.13
C ALA A 43 -24.76 -1.78 28.73
N GLU A 44 -25.05 -0.93 27.74
CA GLU A 44 -25.27 -1.27 26.32
C GLU A 44 -23.97 -1.67 25.58
N GLY A 45 -24.12 -2.37 24.46
CA GLY A 45 -23.09 -3.22 23.83
C GLY A 45 -21.79 -2.54 23.36
N GLU A 46 -21.78 -1.24 23.08
CA GLU A 46 -20.58 -0.52 22.61
C GLU A 46 -19.59 -0.15 23.71
N GLN A 47 -20.08 0.27 24.88
CA GLN A 47 -19.23 0.51 26.05
C GLN A 47 -18.57 -0.79 26.53
N LYS A 48 -19.28 -1.92 26.36
CA LYS A 48 -18.72 -3.27 26.59
C LYS A 48 -17.57 -3.60 25.66
N LYS A 49 -17.66 -3.29 24.35
CA LYS A 49 -16.58 -3.54 23.38
C LYS A 49 -15.36 -2.65 23.64
N ARG A 50 -15.56 -1.37 23.95
CA ARG A 50 -14.46 -0.42 24.26
C ARG A 50 -13.70 -0.77 25.54
N ALA A 51 -14.38 -1.19 26.61
CA ALA A 51 -13.73 -1.59 27.86
C ALA A 51 -12.85 -2.84 27.68
N ILE A 52 -13.37 -3.86 26.98
CA ILE A 52 -12.64 -5.10 26.67
C ILE A 52 -11.38 -4.82 25.85
N PHE A 53 -11.48 -3.95 24.83
CA PHE A 53 -10.35 -3.57 23.98
C PHE A 53 -9.25 -2.78 24.72
N LEU A 54 -9.63 -1.87 25.63
CA LEU A 54 -8.69 -1.09 26.43
C LEU A 54 -7.95 -1.93 27.48
N LEU A 55 -8.60 -2.93 28.05
CA LEU A 55 -7.99 -3.88 28.99
C LEU A 55 -6.95 -4.78 28.29
N ASP A 56 -7.25 -5.24 27.07
CA ASP A 56 -6.35 -6.08 26.25
C ASP A 56 -5.04 -5.33 25.87
N LEU A 57 -5.17 -4.06 25.46
CA LEU A 57 -4.03 -3.20 25.12
C LEU A 57 -3.12 -2.89 26.32
N THR A 58 -3.71 -2.70 27.50
CA THR A 58 -2.96 -2.34 28.71
C THR A 58 -2.19 -3.54 29.27
N LEU A 59 -2.78 -4.73 29.19
CA LEU A 59 -2.14 -5.98 29.60
C LEU A 59 -1.00 -6.34 28.64
N SER A 60 -1.25 -6.27 27.32
CA SER A 60 -0.26 -6.51 26.26
C SER A 60 0.99 -5.61 26.38
N ARG A 61 0.82 -4.32 26.73
CA ARG A 61 1.94 -3.39 26.95
C ARG A 61 2.81 -3.77 28.15
N LYS A 62 2.22 -4.19 29.28
CA LYS A 62 2.97 -4.61 30.47
C LYS A 62 3.81 -5.86 30.22
N ILE A 63 3.33 -6.77 29.38
CA ILE A 63 4.03 -8.02 29.03
C ILE A 63 5.24 -7.75 28.14
N LEU A 64 5.07 -6.96 27.08
CA LEU A 64 6.18 -6.58 26.18
C LEU A 64 7.31 -5.87 26.93
N GLN A 65 6.95 -5.06 27.93
CA GLN A 65 7.93 -4.36 28.76
C GLN A 65 8.67 -5.31 29.71
N SER A 66 7.97 -6.25 30.35
CA SER A 66 8.59 -7.28 31.21
C SER A 66 9.52 -8.20 30.43
N ILE A 67 9.17 -8.61 29.21
CA ILE A 67 10.03 -9.42 28.32
C ILE A 67 11.31 -8.67 27.95
N LYS A 68 11.20 -7.37 27.66
CA LYS A 68 12.33 -6.51 27.30
C LYS A 68 13.31 -6.31 28.48
N GLU A 69 12.78 -6.13 29.68
CA GLU A 69 13.57 -5.93 30.90
C GLU A 69 14.26 -7.23 31.36
N GLU A 70 13.56 -8.37 31.33
CA GLU A 70 14.15 -9.69 31.65
C GLU A 70 15.20 -10.12 30.62
N GLY A 71 14.95 -9.86 29.32
CA GLY A 71 15.91 -10.11 28.24
C GLY A 71 17.20 -9.29 28.37
N LEU A 72 17.09 -8.03 28.78
CA LEU A 72 18.26 -7.18 29.05
C LEU A 72 19.04 -7.66 30.29
N ALA A 73 18.35 -8.04 31.36
CA ALA A 73 18.97 -8.52 32.60
C ALA A 73 19.73 -9.84 32.39
N ALA A 74 19.18 -10.75 31.57
CA ALA A 74 19.84 -12.01 31.20
C ALA A 74 21.13 -11.79 30.38
N ILE A 75 21.21 -10.70 29.60
CA ILE A 75 22.39 -10.32 28.82
C ILE A 75 23.46 -9.64 29.72
N GLN A 76 23.04 -8.81 30.68
CA GLN A 76 23.95 -8.05 31.54
C GLN A 76 24.61 -8.88 32.66
N GLY A 77 24.04 -10.03 33.03
CA GLY A 77 24.60 -10.92 34.07
C GLY A 77 25.82 -11.75 33.67
N ASN A 78 26.25 -11.74 32.39
CA ASN A 78 27.28 -12.65 31.90
C ASN A 78 28.59 -11.91 31.57
N ARG A 79 29.58 -11.98 32.48
CA ARG A 79 30.88 -11.26 32.42
C ARG A 79 31.77 -11.58 31.21
N LYS A 80 31.35 -12.41 30.25
CA LYS A 80 32.08 -12.70 28.99
C LYS A 80 31.34 -12.29 27.71
N ALA A 81 30.27 -11.50 27.82
CA ALA A 81 29.47 -11.04 26.67
C ALA A 81 30.25 -10.24 25.59
N PRO A 82 31.30 -9.44 25.90
CA PRO A 82 32.00 -8.69 24.85
C PRO A 82 32.87 -9.59 23.94
N THR A 83 33.31 -10.75 24.45
CA THR A 83 34.17 -11.68 23.70
C THR A 83 33.35 -12.64 22.84
N LEU A 84 32.15 -13.03 23.30
CA LEU A 84 31.24 -13.90 22.54
C LEU A 84 30.65 -13.21 21.31
N LEU A 85 30.32 -11.92 21.39
CA LEU A 85 29.92 -11.10 20.23
C LEU A 85 31.05 -10.95 19.20
N ARG A 86 32.31 -10.91 19.66
CA ARG A 86 33.49 -10.78 18.80
C ARG A 86 33.89 -12.12 18.15
N GLU A 87 33.77 -13.23 18.88
CA GLU A 87 34.07 -14.58 18.36
C GLU A 87 32.96 -15.14 17.44
N LEU A 88 31.70 -14.75 17.67
CA LEU A 88 30.59 -15.04 16.74
C LEU A 88 30.79 -14.36 15.38
N ASN A 89 31.43 -13.19 15.34
CA ASN A 89 31.77 -12.50 14.09
C ASN A 89 32.98 -13.12 13.37
N THR A 90 33.88 -13.83 14.08
CA THR A 90 35.09 -14.43 13.47
C THR A 90 34.96 -15.92 13.14
N ALA A 91 33.94 -16.64 13.64
CA ALA A 91 33.84 -18.09 13.47
C ALA A 91 33.02 -18.57 12.25
N GLY A 92 32.46 -17.68 11.42
CA GLY A 92 31.83 -18.08 10.14
C GLY A 92 30.70 -19.13 10.25
N ILE A 93 30.00 -19.21 11.39
CA ILE A 93 28.89 -20.14 11.59
C ILE A 93 27.59 -19.46 11.14
N THR A 94 27.25 -19.65 9.86
CA THR A 94 25.91 -19.39 9.32
C THR A 94 24.91 -20.44 9.84
N PRO A 95 23.72 -20.05 10.34
CA PRO A 95 22.59 -20.96 10.51
C PRO A 95 22.03 -21.34 9.13
N SER A 96 22.03 -22.63 8.77
CA SER A 96 21.20 -23.15 7.68
C SER A 96 19.82 -23.52 8.23
N GLY A 97 18.68 -23.14 7.67
CA GLY A 97 18.44 -22.30 6.50
C GLY A 97 17.16 -21.50 6.77
N ASN A 98 17.33 -20.20 6.91
CA ASN A 98 16.59 -19.21 6.17
C ASN A 98 17.67 -18.21 5.82
N LYS A 99 18.08 -18.18 4.55
CA LYS A 99 18.95 -17.13 4.06
C LYS A 99 18.16 -15.84 4.21
N THR A 100 18.36 -15.12 5.31
CA THR A 100 18.20 -13.68 5.30
C THR A 100 19.19 -13.19 4.26
N ALA A 101 18.69 -12.97 3.05
CA ALA A 101 19.46 -12.34 2.01
C ALA A 101 19.91 -11.00 2.58
N THR A 102 21.21 -10.90 2.89
CA THR A 102 21.84 -9.60 2.86
C THR A 102 21.60 -9.09 1.43
N PRO A 103 21.09 -7.86 1.24
CA PRO A 103 20.99 -7.30 -0.09
C PRO A 103 22.36 -7.45 -0.73
N ASP A 104 22.42 -8.24 -1.81
CA ASP A 104 23.60 -8.40 -2.66
C ASP A 104 24.27 -7.03 -2.85
N ALA A 105 25.59 -6.98 -2.74
CA ALA A 105 26.33 -5.71 -2.75
C ALA A 105 26.11 -4.90 -4.06
N ASN A 106 25.65 -5.58 -5.11
CA ASN A 106 25.22 -5.02 -6.39
C ASN A 106 23.91 -4.20 -6.32
N TYR A 107 23.13 -4.26 -5.23
CA TYR A 107 21.89 -3.48 -5.07
C TYR A 107 22.11 -2.05 -4.56
N ARG A 108 23.36 -1.67 -4.21
CA ARG A 108 23.69 -0.32 -3.76
C ARG A 108 23.62 0.75 -4.86
N GLU A 109 23.35 0.34 -6.11
CA GLU A 109 23.17 1.22 -7.29
C GLU A 109 21.73 1.29 -7.81
N ALA A 110 20.74 0.84 -7.02
CA ALA A 110 19.31 1.07 -7.31
C ALA A 110 18.89 2.50 -6.92
N ALA A 111 17.74 2.97 -7.41
CA ALA A 111 17.15 4.26 -7.03
C ALA A 111 17.33 4.54 -5.53
N GLU A 112 17.94 5.67 -5.19
CA GLU A 112 18.32 5.99 -3.82
C GLU A 112 17.04 6.27 -3.04
N VAL A 113 16.76 5.47 -2.01
CA VAL A 113 15.72 5.80 -1.04
C VAL A 113 16.14 7.06 -0.31
N ILE A 114 15.52 8.18 -0.66
CA ILE A 114 15.77 9.48 -0.03
C ILE A 114 15.24 9.43 1.40
N ARG A 115 14.02 8.90 1.56
CA ARG A 115 13.30 8.80 2.84
C ARG A 115 12.02 7.99 2.73
N ALA A 116 11.59 7.47 3.87
CA ALA A 116 10.21 7.07 4.10
C ALA A 116 9.39 8.27 4.58
N LEU A 117 8.10 8.32 4.21
CA LEU A 117 7.16 9.30 4.75
C LEU A 117 6.79 8.93 6.20
N ASN A 118 6.49 9.95 7.00
CA ASN A 118 6.27 9.80 8.44
C ASN A 118 4.82 9.46 8.76
N VAL A 119 4.46 8.18 8.78
CA VAL A 119 3.17 7.70 9.31
C VAL A 119 3.22 7.67 10.85
N PRO A 120 2.26 8.27 11.57
CA PRO A 120 2.24 8.24 13.03
C PRO A 120 2.19 6.81 13.59
N LEU A 121 2.96 6.54 14.65
CA LEU A 121 3.20 5.18 15.17
C LEU A 121 1.93 4.41 15.54
N GLN A 122 0.89 5.10 16.01
CA GLN A 122 -0.38 4.48 16.42
C GLN A 122 -1.15 3.83 15.26
N PHE A 123 -0.95 4.29 14.02
CA PHE A 123 -1.62 3.77 12.83
C PHE A 123 -0.74 2.81 12.02
N LYS A 124 0.56 2.78 12.32
CA LYS A 124 1.56 2.01 11.57
C LYS A 124 1.31 0.51 11.58
N SER A 125 0.68 -0.03 12.62
CA SER A 125 0.37 -1.46 12.72
C SER A 125 -0.78 -1.91 11.81
N MET A 126 -1.61 -0.98 11.32
CA MET A 126 -2.68 -1.26 10.36
C MET A 126 -2.41 -0.66 8.98
N PHE A 127 -1.43 0.25 8.88
CA PHE A 127 -1.07 0.95 7.65
C PHE A 127 -0.85 -0.02 6.48
N ASN A 128 -1.72 0.06 5.48
CA ASN A 128 -1.79 -0.79 4.31
C ASN A 128 -1.98 0.08 3.06
N PRO A 129 -0.91 0.76 2.60
CA PRO A 129 -1.05 1.79 1.56
C PRO A 129 -1.45 1.19 0.21
N GLY A 130 -2.36 1.87 -0.48
CA GLY A 130 -2.86 1.55 -1.82
C GLY A 130 -2.24 2.46 -2.87
N ALA A 131 -3.05 3.34 -3.45
CA ALA A 131 -2.66 4.31 -4.46
C ALA A 131 -1.92 5.52 -3.88
N VAL A 132 -1.18 6.22 -4.74
CA VAL A 132 -0.51 7.48 -4.40
C VAL A 132 -0.66 8.52 -5.50
N ALA A 133 -0.88 9.76 -5.08
CA ALA A 133 -0.89 10.93 -5.94
C ALA A 133 0.04 12.03 -5.41
N VAL A 134 0.59 12.82 -6.32
CA VAL A 134 1.38 14.01 -6.00
C VAL A 134 0.73 15.22 -6.65
N GLY A 135 0.38 16.22 -5.83
CA GLY A 135 -0.21 17.47 -6.28
C GLY A 135 0.82 18.42 -6.88
N LYS A 136 0.37 19.44 -7.62
CA LYS A 136 1.23 20.46 -8.23
C LYS A 136 2.06 21.28 -7.23
N ASN A 137 1.60 21.35 -5.99
CA ASN A 137 2.28 22.00 -4.86
C ASN A 137 3.21 21.03 -4.10
N GLY A 138 3.36 19.79 -4.57
CA GLY A 138 4.20 18.74 -3.98
C GLY A 138 3.57 17.98 -2.82
N HIS A 139 2.32 18.28 -2.43
CA HIS A 139 1.62 17.45 -1.45
C HIS A 139 1.42 16.04 -1.97
N ILE A 140 1.41 15.08 -1.05
CA ILE A 140 1.34 13.66 -1.36
C ILE A 140 0.11 13.10 -0.66
N ALA A 141 -0.80 12.48 -1.41
CA ALA A 141 -1.97 11.81 -0.89
C ALA A 141 -1.84 10.30 -1.11
N VAL A 142 -2.16 9.50 -0.09
CA VAL A 142 -2.01 8.05 -0.10
C VAL A 142 -3.25 7.41 0.48
N THR A 143 -3.90 6.51 -0.26
CA THR A 143 -4.99 5.69 0.28
C THR A 143 -4.43 4.61 1.20
N ASP A 144 -5.18 4.28 2.24
CA ASP A 144 -4.81 3.26 3.21
C ASP A 144 -6.02 2.39 3.54
N TYR A 145 -6.05 1.18 2.97
CA TYR A 145 -7.14 0.23 3.17
C TYR A 145 -7.25 -0.24 4.63
N GLY A 146 -6.15 -0.22 5.39
CA GLY A 146 -6.15 -0.79 6.74
C GLY A 146 -6.68 0.18 7.80
N ASN A 147 -6.62 1.48 7.53
CA ASN A 147 -7.21 2.52 8.37
C ASN A 147 -8.36 3.26 7.65
N GLU A 148 -8.84 2.71 6.52
CA GLU A 148 -10.02 3.19 5.77
C GLU A 148 -10.01 4.70 5.51
N CYS A 149 -8.85 5.24 5.09
CA CYS A 149 -8.64 6.67 4.99
C CYS A 149 -7.67 7.08 3.87
N VAL A 150 -7.52 8.39 3.70
CA VAL A 150 -6.42 8.97 2.93
C VAL A 150 -5.48 9.75 3.84
N TRP A 151 -4.18 9.46 3.73
CA TRP A 151 -3.11 10.18 4.40
C TRP A 151 -2.60 11.31 3.51
N LEU A 152 -2.61 12.55 4.04
CA LEU A 152 -2.03 13.69 3.38
C LEU A 152 -0.68 14.06 4.01
N PHE A 153 0.32 14.27 3.15
CA PHE A 153 1.67 14.67 3.53
C PHE A 153 2.09 15.93 2.78
N ASN A 154 2.96 16.71 3.41
CA ASN A 154 3.66 17.81 2.76
C ASN A 154 4.77 17.29 1.81
N PRO A 155 5.37 18.15 0.98
CA PRO A 155 6.45 17.75 0.07
C PRO A 155 7.67 17.11 0.75
N GLU A 156 7.92 17.43 2.02
CA GLU A 156 9.02 16.86 2.81
C GLU A 156 8.70 15.47 3.41
N GLY A 157 7.46 15.00 3.24
CA GLY A 157 6.95 13.72 3.73
C GLY A 157 6.49 13.73 5.18
N SER A 158 6.21 14.91 5.73
CA SER A 158 5.60 15.08 7.06
C SER A 158 4.09 14.96 6.96
N PHE A 159 3.50 14.19 7.88
CA PHE A 159 2.06 14.05 8.00
C PHE A 159 1.37 15.40 8.25
N LEU A 160 0.26 15.65 7.55
CA LEU A 160 -0.57 16.84 7.71
C LEU A 160 -1.91 16.51 8.34
N CYS A 161 -2.69 15.64 7.69
CA CYS A 161 -3.99 15.20 8.18
C CYS A 161 -4.40 13.87 7.56
N GLN A 162 -5.42 13.27 8.16
CA GLN A 162 -6.11 12.08 7.69
C GLN A 162 -7.50 12.50 7.19
N ILE A 163 -7.96 11.86 6.12
CA ILE A 163 -9.18 12.21 5.42
C ILE A 163 -10.10 10.99 5.41
N GLY A 164 -11.39 11.24 5.69
CA GLY A 164 -12.47 10.26 5.57
C GLY A 164 -12.70 9.35 6.77
N GLU A 165 -12.29 9.76 7.97
CA GLU A 165 -12.59 9.00 9.20
C GLU A 165 -14.02 9.19 9.73
N ASP A 166 -14.68 10.32 9.45
CA ASP A 166 -15.96 10.68 10.09
C ASP A 166 -16.85 11.56 9.19
N GLY A 167 -18.17 11.39 9.32
CA GLY A 167 -19.19 12.28 8.73
C GLY A 167 -19.59 11.93 7.31
N GLU A 168 -20.00 12.94 6.53
CA GLU A 168 -20.51 12.76 5.15
C GLU A 168 -19.46 12.26 4.15
N GLY A 169 -18.18 12.34 4.51
CA GLY A 169 -17.06 11.87 3.68
C GLY A 169 -16.37 10.63 4.23
N SER A 170 -17.04 9.84 5.08
CA SER A 170 -16.49 8.58 5.56
C SER A 170 -16.28 7.61 4.40
N MET A 171 -15.18 6.86 4.42
CA MET A 171 -14.87 5.87 3.39
C MET A 171 -14.75 4.48 4.00
N GLU A 172 -15.03 3.45 3.21
CA GLU A 172 -14.89 2.05 3.65
C GLU A 172 -13.72 1.36 2.96
N CYS A 173 -13.59 1.54 1.64
CA CYS A 173 -12.55 0.95 0.81
C CYS A 173 -11.97 2.00 -0.16
N PRO A 174 -11.27 3.03 0.36
CA PRO A 174 -10.62 4.01 -0.49
C PRO A 174 -9.50 3.36 -1.29
N ASP A 175 -9.60 3.37 -2.62
CA ASP A 175 -8.65 2.69 -3.50
C ASP A 175 -7.78 3.69 -4.27
N GLY A 176 -8.39 4.44 -5.19
CA GLY A 176 -7.74 5.44 -6.01
C GLY A 176 -7.74 6.82 -5.36
N VAL A 177 -6.67 7.58 -5.59
CA VAL A 177 -6.58 8.99 -5.17
C VAL A 177 -5.93 9.84 -6.25
N PHE A 178 -6.41 11.07 -6.41
CA PHE A 178 -5.83 12.03 -7.35
C PHE A 178 -5.98 13.48 -6.87
N PHE A 179 -5.07 14.36 -7.28
CA PHE A 179 -5.21 15.81 -7.06
C PHE A 179 -5.83 16.47 -8.28
N PHE A 180 -7.01 17.04 -8.08
CA PHE A 180 -7.69 17.85 -9.07
C PHE A 180 -6.92 19.15 -9.38
N PRO A 181 -7.10 19.80 -10.55
CA PRO A 181 -6.31 20.98 -10.92
C PRO A 181 -6.40 22.18 -9.96
N ASP A 182 -7.44 22.27 -9.14
CA ASP A 182 -7.62 23.28 -8.08
C ASP A 182 -6.96 22.91 -6.74
N ASN A 183 -6.26 21.77 -6.68
CA ASN A 183 -5.67 21.10 -5.51
C ASN A 183 -6.66 20.38 -4.58
N ASN A 184 -7.93 20.26 -4.96
CA ASN A 184 -8.81 19.35 -4.24
C ASN A 184 -8.36 17.90 -4.47
N ILE A 185 -8.65 17.04 -3.50
CA ILE A 185 -8.32 15.62 -3.52
C ILE A 185 -9.59 14.89 -3.91
N ILE A 186 -9.52 14.07 -4.95
CA ILE A 186 -10.59 13.12 -5.26
C ILE A 186 -10.14 11.72 -4.86
N VAL A 187 -11.09 10.94 -4.36
CA VAL A 187 -10.87 9.57 -3.88
C VAL A 187 -11.98 8.70 -4.42
N SER A 188 -11.64 7.53 -4.97
CA SER A 188 -12.62 6.49 -5.24
C SER A 188 -12.75 5.62 -4.01
N ASP A 189 -13.99 5.45 -3.56
CA ASP A 189 -14.36 4.58 -2.46
C ASP A 189 -15.31 3.52 -3.00
N GLY A 190 -14.81 2.29 -3.12
CA GLY A 190 -15.50 1.17 -3.76
C GLY A 190 -15.57 -0.02 -2.81
N PRO A 191 -16.50 -0.03 -1.83
CA PRO A 191 -16.67 -1.17 -0.95
C PRO A 191 -17.03 -2.44 -1.73
N PHE A 192 -16.70 -3.60 -1.17
CA PHE A 192 -17.00 -4.90 -1.79
C PHE A 192 -18.51 -5.17 -1.90
N GLU A 193 -19.28 -4.62 -0.97
CA GLU A 193 -20.73 -4.73 -0.90
C GLU A 193 -21.29 -3.32 -0.64
N GLY A 194 -22.08 -2.78 -1.56
CA GLY A 194 -22.74 -1.48 -1.38
C GLY A 194 -22.38 -0.41 -2.41
N PRO A 195 -22.90 0.82 -2.20
CA PRO A 195 -22.75 1.89 -3.16
C PRO A 195 -21.30 2.35 -3.26
N GLN A 196 -20.88 2.65 -4.48
CA GLN A 196 -19.52 3.11 -4.77
C GLN A 196 -19.56 4.60 -5.07
N SER A 197 -18.52 5.32 -4.66
CA SER A 197 -18.49 6.77 -4.81
C SER A 197 -17.13 7.29 -5.24
N ILE A 198 -17.16 8.46 -5.86
CA ILE A 198 -15.98 9.32 -6.05
C ILE A 198 -16.23 10.58 -5.26
N GLN A 199 -15.47 10.77 -4.19
CA GLN A 199 -15.65 11.86 -3.26
C GLN A 199 -14.55 12.92 -3.44
N MET A 200 -14.89 14.18 -3.16
CA MET A 200 -13.96 15.30 -3.26
C MET A 200 -13.76 15.98 -1.90
N PHE A 201 -12.49 16.25 -1.58
CA PHE A 201 -12.04 16.86 -0.33
C PHE A 201 -11.13 18.05 -0.62
N ASP A 202 -11.06 19.01 0.29
CA ASP A 202 -10.03 20.04 0.23
C ASP A 202 -8.70 19.55 0.84
N ILE A 203 -7.65 20.37 0.72
CA ILE A 203 -6.32 20.06 1.25
C ILE A 203 -6.24 20.08 2.79
N THR A 204 -7.30 20.51 3.48
CA THR A 204 -7.39 20.42 4.94
C THR A 204 -8.01 19.10 5.39
N GLY A 205 -8.51 18.29 4.44
CA GLY A 205 -9.20 17.03 4.68
C GLY A 205 -10.70 17.17 4.87
N ARG A 206 -11.27 18.36 4.61
CA ARG A 206 -12.71 18.57 4.72
C ARG A 206 -13.40 18.02 3.48
N PHE A 207 -14.46 17.23 3.71
CA PHE A 207 -15.38 16.79 2.64
C PHE A 207 -16.05 17.99 1.97
N ILE A 208 -16.03 18.02 0.64
CA ILE A 208 -16.70 19.04 -0.17
C ILE A 208 -18.03 18.50 -0.71
N ARG A 209 -17.99 17.37 -1.42
CA ARG A 209 -19.16 16.69 -2.02
C ARG A 209 -18.75 15.35 -2.66
N SER A 210 -19.74 14.48 -2.89
CA SER A 210 -19.64 13.39 -3.86
C SER A 210 -19.69 13.96 -5.28
N LEU A 211 -18.84 13.44 -6.17
CA LEU A 211 -18.83 13.76 -7.59
C LEU A 211 -19.62 12.72 -8.38
N VAL A 212 -19.44 11.45 -8.04
CA VAL A 212 -20.09 10.31 -8.67
C VAL A 212 -20.59 9.40 -7.55
N GLU A 213 -21.82 8.93 -7.68
CA GLU A 213 -22.40 7.89 -6.84
C GLU A 213 -23.00 6.84 -7.78
N VAL A 214 -22.63 5.59 -7.55
CA VAL A 214 -23.13 4.44 -8.30
C VAL A 214 -23.80 3.51 -7.31
N ASP A 215 -25.11 3.37 -7.45
CA ASP A 215 -25.89 2.36 -6.74
C ASP A 215 -25.47 0.97 -7.20
N ASP A 216 -25.36 0.05 -6.24
CA ASP A 216 -25.03 -1.40 -6.28
C ASP A 216 -25.04 -2.08 -7.67
N ASP A 217 -24.16 -1.64 -8.59
CA ASP A 217 -23.85 -2.32 -9.84
C ASP A 217 -22.79 -3.36 -9.51
N GLU A 218 -23.25 -4.55 -9.12
CA GLU A 218 -22.42 -5.69 -8.73
C GLU A 218 -21.41 -6.09 -9.83
N ASP A 219 -21.62 -5.67 -11.09
CA ASP A 219 -20.73 -6.01 -12.19
C ASP A 219 -19.47 -5.14 -12.26
N ILE A 220 -19.48 -3.95 -11.66
CA ILE A 220 -18.34 -3.03 -11.64
C ILE A 220 -17.83 -2.80 -10.23
N SER A 221 -16.53 -2.59 -10.08
CA SER A 221 -15.90 -2.28 -8.80
C SER A 221 -14.82 -1.24 -9.05
N PHE A 222 -15.06 -0.01 -8.59
CA PHE A 222 -14.15 1.11 -8.70
C PHE A 222 -12.82 0.77 -8.03
N SER A 223 -11.75 1.07 -8.73
CA SER A 223 -10.39 0.92 -8.21
C SER A 223 -9.62 2.22 -8.36
N ASN A 224 -8.56 2.26 -9.16
CA ASN A 224 -7.75 3.45 -9.33
C ASN A 224 -8.47 4.54 -10.15
N ILE A 225 -8.06 5.79 -9.93
CA ILE A 225 -8.59 6.97 -10.63
C ILE A 225 -7.47 7.85 -11.19
N SER A 226 -7.77 8.52 -12.30
CA SER A 226 -6.94 9.60 -12.83
C SER A 226 -7.81 10.68 -13.45
N VAL A 227 -7.21 11.84 -13.74
CA VAL A 227 -7.90 12.96 -14.36
C VAL A 227 -7.15 13.41 -15.60
N ASP A 228 -7.87 13.61 -16.70
CA ASP A 228 -7.30 14.13 -17.93
C ASP A 228 -7.24 15.66 -17.96
N ASP A 229 -6.64 16.22 -19.02
CA ASP A 229 -6.49 17.68 -19.14
C ASP A 229 -7.83 18.41 -19.34
N ASN A 230 -8.90 17.69 -19.70
CA ASN A 230 -10.27 18.21 -19.80
C ASN A 230 -11.05 18.05 -18.50
N GLN A 231 -10.40 17.63 -17.39
CA GLN A 231 -11.03 17.39 -16.09
C GLN A 231 -12.06 16.25 -16.09
N ARG A 232 -11.97 15.34 -17.06
CA ARG A 232 -12.71 14.08 -17.02
C ARG A 232 -12.03 13.13 -16.04
N ILE A 233 -12.84 12.44 -15.24
CA ILE A 233 -12.39 11.45 -14.26
C ILE A 233 -12.41 10.09 -14.92
N LEU A 234 -11.25 9.45 -14.99
CA LEU A 234 -11.09 8.08 -15.46
C LEU A 234 -11.07 7.17 -14.26
N VAL A 235 -11.90 6.13 -14.28
CA VAL A 235 -12.01 5.14 -13.21
C VAL A 235 -11.73 3.77 -13.81
N THR A 236 -10.76 3.04 -13.26
CA THR A 236 -10.59 1.62 -13.60
C THR A 236 -11.58 0.80 -12.80
N CYS A 237 -12.31 -0.10 -13.45
CA CYS A 237 -13.28 -0.97 -12.81
C CYS A 237 -12.82 -2.44 -12.89
N ASN A 238 -12.71 -3.11 -11.74
CA ASN A 238 -12.16 -4.48 -11.58
C ASN A 238 -13.22 -5.51 -11.13
N GLY A 239 -14.50 -5.25 -11.42
CA GLY A 239 -15.60 -6.17 -11.14
C GLY A 239 -15.69 -7.34 -12.14
N THR A 240 -16.84 -8.00 -12.21
CA THR A 240 -17.10 -9.08 -13.19
C THR A 240 -17.05 -8.58 -14.64
N ARG A 241 -17.32 -7.28 -14.83
CA ARG A 241 -17.23 -6.54 -16.08
C ARG A 241 -16.06 -5.55 -16.02
N PRO A 242 -14.83 -5.97 -16.35
CA PRO A 242 -13.66 -5.09 -16.32
C PRO A 242 -13.75 -4.02 -17.41
N CYS A 243 -13.68 -2.75 -17.00
CA CYS A 243 -13.80 -1.62 -17.91
C CYS A 243 -13.05 -0.39 -17.38
N ILE A 244 -12.95 0.65 -18.23
CA ILE A 244 -12.62 2.02 -17.80
C ILE A 244 -13.86 2.86 -18.01
N GLN A 245 -14.33 3.50 -16.95
CA GLN A 245 -15.41 4.48 -17.01
C GLN A 245 -14.81 5.89 -17.03
N VAL A 246 -15.37 6.75 -17.89
CA VAL A 246 -14.95 8.14 -18.05
C VAL A 246 -16.13 9.02 -17.68
N TYR A 247 -15.98 9.78 -16.61
CA TYR A 247 -16.98 10.71 -16.11
C TYR A 247 -16.60 12.15 -16.48
N ASN A 248 -17.59 12.93 -16.90
CA ASN A 248 -17.40 14.32 -17.28
C ASN A 248 -18.45 15.21 -16.61
N ALA A 249 -18.04 16.42 -16.24
CA ALA A 249 -18.92 17.45 -15.71
C ALA A 249 -19.14 18.55 -16.75
N TYR A 250 -20.24 18.45 -17.50
CA TYR A 250 -20.57 19.39 -18.58
C TYR A 250 -20.80 20.83 -18.08
N ASP A 251 -21.21 20.99 -16.81
CA ASP A 251 -21.47 22.28 -16.14
C ASP A 251 -20.71 22.46 -14.82
N LYS A 252 -19.78 21.55 -14.49
CA LYS A 252 -18.98 21.52 -13.25
C LYS A 252 -19.77 21.27 -11.96
N GLU A 253 -21.06 20.95 -12.05
CA GLU A 253 -21.87 20.63 -10.87
C GLU A 253 -22.08 19.13 -10.72
N GLU A 254 -22.39 18.43 -11.81
CA GLU A 254 -22.70 16.99 -11.76
C GLU A 254 -21.84 16.21 -12.77
N TYR A 255 -21.15 15.17 -12.28
CA TYR A 255 -20.43 14.25 -13.15
C TYR A 255 -21.36 13.18 -13.67
N SER A 256 -21.31 12.94 -14.97
CA SER A 256 -22.08 11.88 -15.62
C SER A 256 -21.17 10.99 -16.46
N LEU A 257 -21.54 9.73 -16.62
CA LEU A 257 -20.79 8.77 -17.42
C LEU A 257 -20.82 9.21 -18.89
N GLU A 258 -19.68 9.62 -19.43
CA GLU A 258 -19.51 10.01 -20.83
C GLU A 258 -19.27 8.79 -21.71
N MET A 259 -18.41 7.87 -21.26
CA MET A 259 -18.09 6.65 -22.00
C MET A 259 -17.56 5.53 -21.11
N GLU A 260 -17.71 4.31 -21.59
CA GLU A 260 -17.07 3.11 -21.06
C GLU A 260 -16.22 2.47 -22.16
N LEU A 261 -15.00 2.06 -21.84
CA LEU A 261 -14.10 1.36 -22.77
C LEU A 261 -13.44 0.14 -22.14
N GLY A 262 -12.80 -0.68 -22.97
CA GLY A 262 -12.06 -1.86 -22.54
C GLY A 262 -12.77 -3.16 -22.86
N GLY A 263 -13.99 -3.35 -22.34
CA GLY A 263 -14.83 -4.52 -22.63
C GLY A 263 -14.05 -5.85 -22.63
N GLU A 264 -14.22 -6.66 -23.69
CA GLU A 264 -13.51 -7.94 -23.86
C GLU A 264 -11.98 -7.83 -23.96
N HIS A 265 -11.44 -6.62 -24.13
CA HIS A 265 -10.02 -6.36 -24.19
C HIS A 265 -9.39 -6.09 -22.83
N LEU A 266 -10.13 -6.05 -21.72
CA LEU A 266 -9.59 -5.92 -20.36
C LEU A 266 -9.92 -7.15 -19.52
N ALA A 267 -9.03 -7.49 -18.59
CA ALA A 267 -9.19 -8.61 -17.67
C ALA A 267 -9.20 -8.13 -16.21
N SER A 268 -8.22 -7.30 -15.84
CA SER A 268 -8.17 -6.62 -14.54
C SER A 268 -7.36 -5.32 -14.70
N PRO A 269 -8.03 -4.23 -15.15
CA PRO A 269 -7.38 -2.95 -15.33
C PRO A 269 -6.91 -2.34 -14.01
N GLY A 270 -5.62 -2.03 -13.89
CA GLY A 270 -5.03 -1.50 -12.66
C GLY A 270 -5.03 0.03 -12.56
N LYS A 271 -4.57 0.72 -13.60
CA LYS A 271 -4.53 2.19 -13.67
C LYS A 271 -4.64 2.64 -15.12
N ALA A 272 -5.46 3.65 -15.38
CA ALA A 272 -5.62 4.26 -16.69
C ALA A 272 -5.08 5.69 -16.69
N ILE A 273 -4.39 6.09 -17.75
CA ILE A 273 -3.90 7.45 -17.97
C ILE A 273 -4.34 7.91 -19.35
N PHE A 274 -4.94 9.09 -19.45
CA PHE A 274 -5.18 9.74 -20.72
C PHE A 274 -4.03 10.67 -21.09
N PHE A 275 -3.46 10.47 -22.29
CA PHE A 275 -2.37 11.30 -22.80
C PHE A 275 -2.38 11.27 -24.33
N ASP A 276 -2.20 12.42 -24.97
CA ASP A 276 -2.09 12.54 -26.44
C ASP A 276 -3.22 11.83 -27.21
N GLY A 277 -4.47 12.04 -26.77
CA GLY A 277 -5.67 11.46 -27.39
C GLY A 277 -5.81 9.94 -27.21
N LYS A 278 -5.12 9.34 -26.24
CA LYS A 278 -5.12 7.90 -26.01
C LYS A 278 -5.22 7.55 -24.53
N PHE A 279 -5.88 6.43 -24.25
CA PHE A 279 -5.90 5.82 -22.94
C PHE A 279 -4.79 4.77 -22.86
N TYR A 280 -3.93 4.88 -21.86
CA TYR A 280 -2.89 3.92 -21.52
C TYR A 280 -3.33 3.20 -20.25
N VAL A 281 -3.64 1.91 -20.37
CA VAL A 281 -4.24 1.11 -19.31
C VAL A 281 -3.30 -0.03 -18.99
N ILE A 282 -2.87 -0.13 -17.74
CA ILE A 282 -2.27 -1.39 -17.27
C ILE A 282 -3.39 -2.40 -17.10
N ASP A 283 -3.23 -3.56 -17.71
CA ASP A 283 -4.16 -4.66 -17.57
C ASP A 283 -3.44 -5.93 -17.14
N SER A 284 -4.05 -6.67 -16.22
CA SER A 284 -3.51 -7.89 -15.64
C SER A 284 -4.47 -9.05 -15.90
N ASP A 285 -3.99 -10.05 -16.62
CA ASP A 285 -4.77 -11.24 -16.92
C ASP A 285 -4.23 -12.42 -16.09
N GLY A 286 -4.92 -12.69 -14.98
CA GLY A 286 -4.67 -13.84 -14.10
C GLY A 286 -4.63 -15.17 -14.83
N SER A 287 -5.58 -15.37 -15.75
CA SER A 287 -5.76 -16.63 -16.48
C SER A 287 -4.63 -16.89 -17.48
N LYS A 288 -4.09 -15.82 -18.08
CA LYS A 288 -2.97 -15.89 -19.02
C LYS A 288 -1.62 -15.62 -18.38
N ASN A 289 -1.63 -15.33 -17.08
CA ASN A 289 -0.45 -15.01 -16.30
C ASN A 289 0.40 -13.91 -16.95
N LYS A 290 -0.27 -12.81 -17.29
CA LYS A 290 0.30 -11.75 -18.13
C LYS A 290 -0.16 -10.39 -17.64
N THR A 291 0.75 -9.43 -17.57
CA THR A 291 0.41 -8.01 -17.45
C THR A 291 0.97 -7.25 -18.64
N ALA A 292 0.27 -6.21 -19.09
CA ALA A 292 0.70 -5.40 -20.23
C ALA A 292 0.09 -4.00 -20.17
N ILE A 293 0.65 -3.09 -20.93
CA ILE A 293 0.06 -1.77 -21.19
C ILE A 293 -0.77 -1.89 -22.48
N LYS A 294 -2.08 -1.69 -22.36
CA LYS A 294 -3.05 -1.65 -23.46
C LYS A 294 -3.39 -0.20 -23.79
N VAL A 295 -3.37 0.13 -25.08
CA VAL A 295 -3.62 1.49 -25.53
C VAL A 295 -4.88 1.56 -26.35
N PHE A 296 -5.79 2.44 -25.97
CA PHE A 296 -7.06 2.68 -26.66
C PHE A 296 -7.09 4.10 -27.23
N ASN A 297 -7.79 4.28 -28.34
CA ASN A 297 -8.09 5.62 -28.87
C ASN A 297 -9.21 6.30 -28.05
N GLU A 298 -9.51 7.57 -28.35
CA GLU A 298 -10.60 8.33 -27.71
C GLU A 298 -11.99 7.69 -27.86
N LYS A 299 -12.18 6.81 -28.85
CA LYS A 299 -13.44 6.08 -29.08
C LYS A 299 -13.49 4.72 -28.37
N GLY A 300 -12.46 4.38 -27.58
CA GLY A 300 -12.39 3.12 -26.84
C GLY A 300 -11.93 1.91 -27.67
N SER A 301 -11.47 2.08 -28.92
CA SER A 301 -10.93 0.96 -29.70
C SER A 301 -9.47 0.67 -29.32
N LEU A 302 -9.13 -0.60 -29.12
CA LEU A 302 -7.77 -1.05 -28.85
C LEU A 302 -6.87 -0.78 -30.07
N LEU A 303 -5.78 -0.05 -29.85
CA LEU A 303 -4.78 0.28 -30.87
C LEU A 303 -3.56 -0.63 -30.80
N GLN A 304 -3.04 -0.87 -29.60
CA GLN A 304 -1.80 -1.62 -29.38
C GLN A 304 -1.72 -2.19 -27.97
N THR A 305 -0.83 -3.16 -27.78
CA THR A 305 -0.44 -3.71 -26.48
C THR A 305 1.08 -3.82 -26.45
N PHE A 306 1.72 -3.34 -25.39
CA PHE A 306 3.17 -3.37 -25.25
C PHE A 306 3.61 -3.56 -23.78
N ASP A 307 4.94 -3.67 -23.60
CA ASP A 307 5.62 -3.86 -22.31
C ASP A 307 5.07 -5.06 -21.53
N GLU A 308 4.85 -6.16 -22.23
CA GLU A 308 4.27 -7.36 -21.65
C GLU A 308 5.25 -8.01 -20.66
N ASP A 309 4.77 -8.29 -19.45
CA ASP A 309 5.47 -9.14 -18.50
C ASP A 309 4.73 -10.48 -18.35
N LYS A 310 5.46 -11.57 -18.61
CA LYS A 310 4.98 -12.95 -18.51
C LYS A 310 5.46 -13.65 -17.24
N HIS A 311 6.14 -12.93 -16.34
CA HIS A 311 6.64 -13.50 -15.10
C HIS A 311 5.50 -13.57 -14.09
N ASN A 312 4.91 -14.77 -14.02
CA ASN A 312 4.12 -15.35 -12.93
C ASN A 312 3.56 -14.42 -11.84
N LEU A 313 2.29 -14.06 -11.99
CA LEU A 313 1.36 -13.83 -10.89
C LEU A 313 1.46 -15.02 -9.91
N GLY A 314 1.88 -14.77 -8.67
CA GLY A 314 2.08 -15.81 -7.65
C GLY A 314 3.43 -16.55 -7.70
N GLN A 315 4.47 -16.00 -8.35
CA GLN A 315 5.84 -16.47 -8.13
C GLN A 315 6.47 -15.77 -6.92
N ARG A 316 7.23 -16.54 -6.14
CA ARG A 316 8.09 -15.98 -5.10
C ARG A 316 9.36 -15.43 -5.72
N ASP A 317 9.77 -14.20 -5.36
CA ASP A 317 11.13 -13.78 -5.70
C ASP A 317 12.18 -14.61 -4.96
N ASN A 318 13.44 -14.34 -5.27
CA ASN A 318 14.60 -14.91 -4.57
C ASN A 318 14.61 -14.64 -3.04
N MET A 319 13.68 -13.84 -2.52
CA MET A 319 13.47 -13.58 -1.10
C MET A 319 12.25 -14.31 -0.51
N GLY A 320 11.52 -15.11 -1.30
CA GLY A 320 10.40 -15.92 -0.82
C GLY A 320 9.08 -15.14 -0.69
N ILE A 321 9.01 -13.91 -1.19
CA ILE A 321 7.82 -13.06 -1.16
C ILE A 321 6.92 -13.44 -2.33
N ASP A 322 5.65 -13.82 -2.09
CA ASP A 322 4.68 -14.05 -3.16
C ASP A 322 4.41 -12.75 -3.91
N ILE A 323 4.88 -12.66 -5.17
CA ILE A 323 4.79 -11.45 -5.97
C ILE A 323 3.71 -11.61 -7.01
N THR A 324 2.59 -10.92 -6.80
CA THR A 324 1.59 -10.66 -7.82
C THR A 324 1.57 -9.17 -8.08
N TYR A 325 2.68 -8.60 -8.58
CA TYR A 325 2.71 -7.18 -8.95
C TYR A 325 2.53 -7.04 -10.44
N PRO A 326 1.34 -6.63 -10.89
CA PRO A 326 1.23 -6.09 -12.24
C PRO A 326 2.06 -4.82 -12.35
N ILE A 327 2.28 -4.40 -13.59
CA ILE A 327 3.02 -3.17 -13.89
C ILE A 327 2.34 -1.98 -13.17
N ARG A 328 3.10 -0.99 -12.69
CA ARG A 328 2.53 0.28 -12.18
C ARG A 328 2.91 1.41 -13.12
N LEU A 329 1.99 2.33 -13.39
CA LEU A 329 2.13 3.32 -14.45
C LEU A 329 2.03 4.73 -13.87
N ALA A 330 3.00 5.56 -14.23
CA ALA A 330 2.95 7.00 -14.04
C ALA A 330 3.29 7.71 -15.34
N LEU A 331 2.84 8.95 -15.49
CA LEU A 331 3.14 9.80 -16.65
C LEU A 331 4.11 10.90 -16.23
N ASP A 332 5.24 10.98 -16.92
CA ASP A 332 6.07 12.17 -16.93
C ASP A 332 5.59 13.12 -18.03
N LYS A 333 4.66 14.02 -17.68
CA LYS A 333 4.11 15.03 -18.59
C LYS A 333 5.16 15.98 -19.17
N SER A 334 6.32 16.21 -18.52
CA SER A 334 7.30 17.15 -19.07
C SER A 334 8.18 16.53 -20.17
N ASN A 335 8.35 15.21 -20.13
CA ASN A 335 9.16 14.46 -21.10
C ASN A 335 8.30 13.65 -22.07
N ASN A 336 6.98 13.68 -21.92
CA ASN A 336 6.02 12.88 -22.70
C ASN A 336 6.37 11.38 -22.66
N THR A 337 6.75 10.89 -21.48
CA THR A 337 7.15 9.49 -21.27
C THR A 337 6.31 8.82 -20.20
N LEU A 338 6.07 7.54 -20.37
CA LEU A 338 5.44 6.67 -19.38
C LEU A 338 6.52 6.02 -18.53
N LEU A 339 6.27 5.92 -17.22
CA LEU A 339 7.08 5.18 -16.28
C LEU A 339 6.34 3.90 -15.94
N ALA A 340 6.89 2.76 -16.35
CA ALA A 340 6.34 1.43 -16.10
C ALA A 340 7.20 0.72 -15.04
N TYR A 341 6.71 0.63 -13.82
CA TYR A 341 7.35 -0.11 -12.74
C TYR A 341 7.02 -1.59 -12.88
N HIS A 342 8.05 -2.43 -12.95
CA HIS A 342 7.97 -3.88 -12.93
C HIS A 342 8.54 -4.42 -11.61
N GLY A 343 7.68 -5.04 -10.81
CA GLY A 343 8.04 -5.46 -9.45
C GLY A 343 9.02 -6.63 -9.39
N ILE A 344 8.91 -7.60 -10.30
CA ILE A 344 9.76 -8.80 -10.33
C ILE A 344 11.17 -8.49 -10.85
N PRO A 345 11.34 -7.91 -12.06
CA PRO A 345 12.66 -7.50 -12.54
C PRO A 345 13.23 -6.29 -11.80
N ARG A 346 12.43 -5.70 -10.88
CA ARG A 346 12.80 -4.60 -9.99
C ARG A 346 13.34 -3.42 -10.77
N GLU A 347 12.59 -3.01 -11.78
CA GLU A 347 12.97 -1.91 -12.65
C GLU A 347 11.81 -1.03 -13.02
N ILE A 348 12.11 0.23 -13.31
CA ILE A 348 11.19 1.20 -13.87
C ILE A 348 11.67 1.46 -15.28
N ARG A 349 10.87 1.06 -16.26
CA ARG A 349 11.13 1.32 -17.67
C ARG A 349 10.56 2.68 -18.01
N ILE A 350 11.35 3.49 -18.72
CA ILE A 350 10.91 4.77 -19.25
C ILE A 350 10.56 4.52 -20.71
N LEU A 351 9.29 4.66 -21.05
CA LEU A 351 8.73 4.32 -22.35
C LEU A 351 8.23 5.58 -23.06
N ARG A 352 8.36 5.60 -24.38
CA ARG A 352 7.62 6.53 -25.23
C ARG A 352 6.15 6.07 -25.36
N PRO A 353 5.23 6.97 -25.75
CA PRO A 353 3.82 6.62 -25.95
C PRO A 353 3.55 5.59 -27.06
N ASP A 354 4.55 5.32 -27.92
CA ASP A 354 4.54 4.25 -28.93
C ASP A 354 5.02 2.88 -28.41
N GLY A 355 5.38 2.79 -27.12
CA GLY A 355 5.89 1.58 -26.49
C GLY A 355 7.41 1.40 -26.56
N THR A 356 8.14 2.30 -27.24
CA THR A 356 9.60 2.22 -27.31
C THR A 356 10.23 2.52 -25.95
N GLN A 357 11.00 1.57 -25.41
CA GLN A 357 11.79 1.82 -24.20
C GLN A 357 12.96 2.76 -24.48
N VAL A 358 13.02 3.88 -23.76
CA VAL A 358 14.09 4.88 -23.81
C VAL A 358 15.24 4.48 -22.88
N SER A 359 14.91 4.07 -21.67
CA SER A 359 15.85 3.63 -20.65
C SER A 359 15.15 2.77 -19.60
N SER A 360 15.91 2.21 -18.67
CA SER A 360 15.37 1.57 -17.47
C SER A 360 16.23 1.91 -16.25
N ILE A 361 15.60 1.86 -15.08
CA ILE A 361 16.22 2.21 -13.82
C ILE A 361 15.94 1.10 -12.81
N LYS A 362 16.96 0.63 -12.08
CA LYS A 362 16.76 -0.36 -11.03
C LYS A 362 16.09 0.26 -9.81
N THR A 363 15.17 -0.48 -9.21
CA THR A 363 14.36 -0.07 -8.06
C THR A 363 14.23 -1.23 -7.07
N VAL A 364 13.49 -1.02 -5.99
CA VAL A 364 13.11 -2.06 -5.03
C VAL A 364 11.84 -2.78 -5.48
N SER A 365 11.62 -4.02 -5.05
CA SER A 365 10.34 -4.71 -5.27
C SER A 365 9.27 -4.22 -4.28
N GLY A 366 8.00 -4.51 -4.58
CA GLY A 366 6.91 -4.28 -3.64
C GLY A 366 6.07 -3.01 -3.81
N ALA A 367 6.29 -2.21 -4.86
CA ALA A 367 5.45 -1.04 -5.08
C ALA A 367 4.02 -1.41 -5.52
N ARG A 368 3.02 -0.85 -4.85
CA ARG A 368 1.59 -1.00 -5.16
C ARG A 368 1.08 0.09 -6.09
N ASP A 369 1.62 1.28 -5.98
CA ASP A 369 1.46 2.36 -6.95
C ASP A 369 2.69 3.27 -6.94
N ILE A 370 2.85 4.04 -8.00
CA ILE A 370 3.91 5.04 -8.14
C ILE A 370 3.35 6.38 -8.62
N ALA A 371 3.95 7.47 -8.16
CA ALA A 371 3.69 8.82 -8.63
C ALA A 371 5.00 9.59 -8.79
N LEU A 372 4.99 10.61 -9.65
CA LEU A 372 6.15 11.44 -9.95
C LEU A 372 5.98 12.82 -9.34
N THR A 373 6.98 13.29 -8.60
CA THR A 373 7.04 14.67 -8.13
C THR A 373 7.47 15.62 -9.25
N ILE A 374 7.24 16.91 -9.06
CA ILE A 374 7.66 17.94 -10.03
C ILE A 374 9.19 17.95 -10.25
N ASP A 375 9.96 17.63 -9.21
CA ASP A 375 11.42 17.51 -9.24
C ASP A 375 11.91 16.10 -9.59
N LYS A 376 11.06 15.28 -10.21
CA LYS A 376 11.38 13.96 -10.80
C LYS A 376 11.82 12.90 -9.80
N LYS A 377 11.37 13.00 -8.55
CA LYS A 377 11.44 11.91 -7.58
C LYS A 377 10.22 11.01 -7.76
N ILE A 378 10.39 9.74 -7.44
CA ILE A 378 9.28 8.81 -7.38
C ILE A 378 8.78 8.73 -5.95
N VAL A 379 7.47 8.76 -5.77
CA VAL A 379 6.82 8.32 -4.55
C VAL A 379 6.21 6.95 -4.83
N ALA A 380 6.55 5.95 -4.03
CA ALA A 380 6.07 4.58 -4.17
C ALA A 380 5.41 4.12 -2.88
N THR A 381 4.20 3.56 -2.98
CA THR A 381 3.53 2.87 -1.86
C THR A 381 3.98 1.43 -1.81
N CYS A 382 4.28 0.91 -0.63
CA CYS A 382 4.83 -0.43 -0.44
C CYS A 382 3.92 -1.25 0.50
N GLY A 383 3.42 -2.37 -0.02
CA GLY A 383 2.55 -3.29 0.74
C GLY A 383 3.30 -4.05 1.84
N GLU A 384 2.58 -4.86 2.62
CA GLU A 384 3.18 -5.73 3.64
C GLU A 384 4.19 -6.72 3.07
N ASP A 385 3.91 -7.17 1.85
CA ASP A 385 4.69 -8.04 1.01
C ASP A 385 5.92 -7.37 0.38
N SER A 386 6.16 -6.06 0.59
CA SER A 386 7.40 -5.40 0.13
C SER A 386 8.58 -5.62 1.10
N ILE A 387 9.80 -5.52 0.57
CA ILE A 387 11.03 -5.32 1.37
C ILE A 387 10.91 -4.07 2.26
N LEU A 388 10.27 -3.02 1.74
CA LEU A 388 9.96 -1.79 2.46
C LEU A 388 8.54 -1.86 3.02
N SER A 389 8.24 -2.96 3.70
CA SER A 389 6.92 -3.34 4.19
C SER A 389 6.14 -2.18 4.82
N ARG A 390 4.88 -2.01 4.40
CA ARG A 390 3.92 -1.05 4.95
C ARG A 390 4.50 0.37 5.07
N SER A 391 4.92 0.91 3.94
CA SER A 391 5.56 2.23 3.92
C SER A 391 5.31 2.99 2.63
N VAL A 392 5.61 4.28 2.64
CA VAL A 392 5.64 5.12 1.44
C VAL A 392 7.05 5.67 1.32
N GLN A 393 7.65 5.47 0.15
CA GLN A 393 9.06 5.69 -0.09
C GLN A 393 9.24 6.75 -1.16
N MET A 394 10.10 7.71 -0.87
CA MET A 394 10.54 8.71 -1.83
C MET A 394 11.89 8.28 -2.38
N LEU A 395 11.94 8.04 -3.69
CA LEU A 395 13.09 7.52 -4.40
C LEU A 395 13.65 8.61 -5.31
N LYS A 396 14.97 8.76 -5.34
CA LYS A 396 15.68 9.60 -6.30
C LYS A 396 16.30 8.72 -7.37
N PHE A 397 16.29 9.21 -8.60
CA PHE A 397 17.12 8.66 -9.64
C PHE A 397 18.54 9.19 -9.55
N ASN A 398 19.52 8.29 -9.59
CA ASN A 398 20.89 8.67 -9.91
C ASN A 398 20.99 8.73 -11.43
N ASN A 399 20.96 9.94 -11.98
CA ASN A 399 21.38 10.16 -13.36
C ASN A 399 22.90 10.00 -13.39
N ASN A 400 23.39 8.82 -13.75
CA ASN A 400 24.75 8.68 -14.25
C ASN A 400 24.77 8.96 -15.74
#